data_AF-A0A4Y2M5U9-F1
#
_entry.id   AF-A0A4Y2M5U9-F1
#
_cell.length_a   1.000
_cell.length_b   1.000
_cell.length_c   1.000
_cell.angle_alpha   90.00
_cell.angle_beta   90.00
_cell.angle_gamma   90.00
#
_symmetry.space_group_name_H-M   'P 1'
#
loop_
_entity.id
_entity.type
_entity.pdbx_description
1 polymer ?
#
loop_
_entity_poly.entity_id
_entity_poly.type
_entity_poly.pdbx_seq_one_letter_code
_entity_poly.pdbx_strand_id
1 'polypeptide(L)'
;MAVQLPSEKVRDFATRIEGLALNSFGEKAVGKDEMSTKLREKMVLSQFMAGLQPRIKAQMIVENPESFSAAMELGERIETAQSMLTPNVNVLNVKESHSEKVLEAVRASGETVEKTLDLLCRQLDSLNSRLDKIEREKREQPPRFEPATINQRPPVRCFSCQRIGHFARDCRLGQIPYEVRGFNHQQFGYRGRGQNQRGSYRGNFSRGLGY
;
A
#
# COMPACT_ATOMS: atom_id res chain seq x y z
N MET A 1 53.30 -0.93 6.71
CA MET A 1 52.67 -0.92 5.37
C MET A 1 51.46 -0.04 5.41
N ALA A 2 51.29 0.83 4.42
CA ALA A 2 50.11 1.70 4.33
C ALA A 2 48.96 0.91 3.69
N VAL A 3 47.78 1.02 4.29
CA VAL A 3 46.55 0.30 3.90
C VAL A 3 45.46 1.33 3.61
N GLN A 4 44.61 1.05 2.63
CA GLN A 4 43.43 1.83 2.29
C GLN A 4 42.41 1.72 3.41
N LEU A 5 41.94 2.84 3.93
CA LEU A 5 40.93 2.87 4.99
C LEU A 5 39.55 2.45 4.43
N PRO A 6 38.63 1.95 5.28
CA PRO A 6 37.29 1.51 4.83
C PRO A 6 36.49 2.60 4.10
N SER A 7 36.63 3.85 4.52
CA SER A 7 35.93 5.01 3.95
C SER A 7 36.75 5.84 2.96
N GLU A 8 38.00 5.46 2.71
CA GLU A 8 38.93 6.20 1.84
C GLU A 8 38.78 5.75 0.39
N LYS A 9 38.63 6.72 -0.52
CA LYS A 9 38.57 6.46 -1.96
C LYS A 9 39.89 5.93 -2.47
N VAL A 10 39.84 5.16 -3.57
CA VAL A 10 41.07 4.61 -4.18
C VAL A 10 42.04 5.73 -4.57
N ARG A 11 41.51 6.85 -5.08
CA ARG A 11 42.29 8.03 -5.46
C ARG A 11 42.96 8.71 -4.25
N ASP A 12 42.25 8.83 -3.13
CA ASP A 12 42.80 9.43 -1.91
C ASP A 12 43.91 8.56 -1.32
N PHE A 13 43.72 7.24 -1.36
CA PHE A 13 44.76 6.29 -0.98
C PHE A 13 45.98 6.38 -1.89
N ALA A 14 45.78 6.49 -3.21
CA ALA A 14 46.85 6.60 -4.19
C ALA A 14 47.72 7.85 -3.94
N THR A 15 47.10 9.02 -3.74
CA THR A 15 47.83 10.28 -3.47
C THR A 15 48.63 10.18 -2.17
N ARG A 16 48.09 9.53 -1.14
CA ARG A 16 48.79 9.30 0.13
C ARG A 16 50.01 8.39 -0.02
N ILE A 17 49.90 7.29 -0.77
CA ILE A 17 51.03 6.38 -1.03
C ILE A 17 52.12 7.09 -1.84
N GLU A 18 51.73 7.86 -2.86
CA GLU A 18 52.66 8.64 -3.68
C GLU A 18 53.40 9.68 -2.84
N GLY A 19 52.70 10.43 -1.99
CA GLY A 19 53.31 11.38 -1.06
C GLY A 19 54.29 10.72 -0.09
N LEU A 20 53.95 9.53 0.44
CA LEU A 20 54.87 8.77 1.29
C LEU A 20 56.11 8.31 0.54
N ALA A 21 55.97 7.90 -0.72
CA ALA A 21 57.10 7.51 -1.54
C ALA A 21 58.00 8.70 -1.85
N LEU A 22 57.44 9.85 -2.23
CA LEU A 22 58.20 11.09 -2.46
C LEU A 22 59.00 11.50 -1.21
N ASN A 23 58.42 11.36 -0.03
CA ASN A 23 59.12 11.66 1.23
C ASN A 23 60.19 10.63 1.58
N SER A 24 59.96 9.35 1.25
CA SER A 24 60.91 8.26 1.52
C SER A 24 62.16 8.36 0.64
N PHE A 25 62.00 8.87 -0.59
CA PHE A 25 63.12 9.17 -1.48
C PHE A 25 63.33 10.69 -1.52
N GLY A 26 63.95 11.23 -0.46
CA GLY A 26 64.11 12.68 -0.27
C GLY A 26 64.52 13.45 -1.54
N GLU A 27 64.02 14.68 -1.68
CA GLU A 27 64.19 15.58 -2.84
C GLU A 27 65.62 15.68 -3.39
N LYS A 28 66.63 15.39 -2.57
CA LYS A 28 68.05 15.50 -2.90
C LYS A 28 68.71 14.19 -3.37
N ALA A 29 68.03 13.04 -3.27
CA ALA A 29 68.62 11.73 -3.51
C ALA A 29 68.33 11.16 -4.91
N VAL A 30 67.49 11.80 -5.72
CA VAL A 30 67.20 11.33 -7.07
C VAL A 30 67.62 12.40 -8.06
N GLY A 31 68.91 12.31 -8.39
CA GLY A 31 69.36 12.70 -9.71
C GLY A 31 68.42 12.11 -10.76
N LYS A 32 68.29 12.85 -11.87
CA LYS A 32 67.46 12.60 -13.06
C LYS A 32 67.82 11.29 -13.78
N ASP A 33 67.91 10.20 -13.03
CA ASP A 33 68.30 8.89 -13.51
C ASP A 33 67.04 8.06 -13.68
N GLU A 34 66.75 7.72 -14.93
CA GLU A 34 65.51 7.07 -15.38
C GLU A 34 65.27 5.72 -14.66
N MET A 35 66.34 5.10 -14.17
CA MET A 35 66.26 3.85 -13.40
C MET A 35 65.71 4.08 -11.99
N SER A 36 65.98 5.23 -11.38
CA SER A 36 65.48 5.59 -10.04
C SER A 36 63.99 5.91 -10.07
N THR A 37 63.51 6.59 -11.12
CA THR A 37 62.08 6.88 -11.29
C THR A 37 61.26 5.61 -11.55
N LYS A 38 61.76 4.71 -12.40
CA LYS A 38 61.13 3.39 -12.62
C LYS A 38 61.07 2.54 -11.35
N LEU A 39 62.12 2.57 -10.52
CA LEU A 39 62.13 1.86 -9.25
C LEU A 39 61.11 2.44 -8.27
N ARG A 40 61.02 3.77 -8.17
CA ARG A 40 60.00 4.46 -7.36
C ARG A 40 58.60 4.04 -7.80
N GLU A 41 58.32 4.06 -9.10
CA GLU A 41 57.02 3.70 -9.64
C GLU A 41 56.63 2.25 -9.31
N LYS A 42 57.54 1.30 -9.51
CA LYS A 42 57.31 -0.11 -9.14
C LYS A 42 57.08 -0.31 -7.64
N MET A 43 57.81 0.44 -6.81
CA MET A 43 57.63 0.39 -5.35
C MET A 43 56.26 0.93 -4.94
N VAL A 44 55.86 2.08 -5.49
CA VAL A 44 54.55 2.70 -5.25
C VAL A 44 53.43 1.75 -5.70
N LEU A 45 53.53 1.18 -6.90
CA LEU A 45 52.57 0.22 -7.43
C LEU A 45 52.45 -1.02 -6.53
N SER A 46 53.58 -1.60 -6.10
CA SER A 46 53.56 -2.75 -5.19
C SER A 46 52.94 -2.42 -3.85
N GLN A 47 53.24 -1.24 -3.29
CA GLN A 47 52.70 -0.82 -2.00
C GLN A 47 51.20 -0.50 -2.09
N PHE A 48 50.77 0.08 -3.20
CA PHE A 48 49.37 0.34 -3.53
C PHE A 48 48.59 -0.97 -3.64
N MET A 49 49.04 -1.92 -4.47
CA MET A 49 48.38 -3.23 -4.62
C MET A 49 48.33 -4.03 -3.30
N ALA A 50 49.36 -3.92 -2.46
CA ALA A 50 49.39 -4.58 -1.16
C ALA A 50 48.34 -4.00 -0.19
N GLY A 51 48.20 -2.67 -0.18
CA GLY A 51 47.38 -1.92 0.76
C GLY A 51 45.91 -1.73 0.38
N LEU A 52 45.50 -2.08 -0.83
CA LEU A 52 44.11 -1.90 -1.26
C LEU A 52 43.10 -2.78 -0.54
N GLN A 53 41.85 -2.30 -0.53
CA GLN A 53 40.73 -3.06 -0.03
C GLN A 53 40.58 -4.41 -0.75
N PRO A 54 40.26 -5.50 -0.02
CA PRO A 54 40.16 -6.86 -0.60
C PRO A 54 39.23 -6.95 -1.81
N ARG A 55 38.13 -6.19 -1.81
CA ARG A 55 37.14 -6.17 -2.90
C ARG A 55 37.69 -5.62 -4.21
N ILE A 56 38.58 -4.64 -4.14
CA ILE A 56 39.20 -4.00 -5.30
C ILE A 56 40.45 -4.78 -5.71
N LYS A 57 41.22 -5.24 -4.71
CA LYS A 57 42.43 -6.05 -4.88
C LYS A 57 42.19 -7.33 -5.69
N ALA A 58 41.07 -8.02 -5.47
CA ALA A 58 40.75 -9.24 -6.21
C ALA A 58 40.70 -9.02 -7.73
N GLN A 59 40.04 -7.95 -8.17
CA GLN A 59 39.92 -7.61 -9.60
C GLN A 59 41.23 -7.06 -10.17
N MET A 60 41.99 -6.32 -9.36
CA MET A 60 43.28 -5.77 -9.82
C MET A 60 44.39 -6.81 -9.95
N ILE A 61 44.35 -7.90 -9.18
CA ILE A 61 45.26 -9.04 -9.35
C ILE A 61 45.01 -9.75 -10.69
N VAL A 62 43.74 -9.81 -11.14
CA VAL A 62 43.37 -10.44 -12.41
C VAL A 62 43.82 -9.60 -13.60
N GLU A 63 43.59 -8.29 -13.55
CA GLU A 63 43.94 -7.35 -14.62
C GLU A 63 45.43 -7.00 -14.65
N ASN A 64 46.15 -7.19 -13.54
CA ASN A 64 47.60 -7.00 -13.39
C ASN A 64 48.17 -5.74 -14.08
N PRO A 65 47.86 -4.53 -13.58
CA PRO A 65 48.32 -3.29 -14.18
C PRO A 65 49.85 -3.14 -14.09
N GLU A 66 50.50 -2.79 -15.20
CA GLU A 66 51.96 -2.65 -15.29
C GLU A 66 52.49 -1.31 -14.76
N SER A 67 51.63 -0.29 -14.65
CA SER A 67 51.99 1.06 -14.21
C SER A 67 51.10 1.53 -13.07
N PHE A 68 51.61 2.47 -12.26
CA PHE A 68 50.84 3.03 -11.16
C PHE A 68 49.60 3.78 -11.65
N SER A 69 49.74 4.51 -12.76
CA SER A 69 48.61 5.21 -13.40
C SER A 69 47.53 4.25 -13.90
N ALA A 70 47.91 3.14 -14.55
CA ALA A 70 46.95 2.12 -14.98
C ALA A 70 46.21 1.48 -13.80
N ALA A 71 46.92 1.22 -12.69
CA ALA A 71 46.33 0.68 -11.48
C ALA A 71 45.32 1.65 -10.84
N MET A 72 45.57 2.95 -10.90
CA MET A 72 44.70 3.98 -10.35
C MET A 72 43.38 4.07 -11.13
N GLU A 73 43.47 4.16 -12.46
CA GLU A 73 42.31 4.19 -13.35
C GLU A 73 41.46 2.92 -13.22
N LEU A 74 42.10 1.76 -13.18
CA LEU A 74 41.41 0.49 -12.95
C LEU A 74 40.71 0.49 -11.59
N GLY A 75 41.39 0.91 -10.54
CA GLY A 75 40.83 0.96 -9.19
C GLY A 75 39.62 1.89 -9.07
N GLU A 76 39.65 3.06 -9.73
CA GLU A 76 38.50 3.96 -9.80
C GLU A 76 37.33 3.38 -10.60
N ARG A 77 37.61 2.72 -11.72
CA ARG A 77 36.59 2.00 -12.50
C ARG A 77 35.94 0.88 -11.70
N ILE A 78 36.73 0.14 -10.93
CA ILE A 78 36.23 -0.93 -10.05
C ILE A 78 35.38 -0.33 -8.93
N GLU A 79 35.86 0.73 -8.28
CA GLU A 79 35.14 1.39 -7.19
C GLU A 79 33.81 1.99 -7.66
N THR A 80 33.79 2.64 -8.82
CA THR A 80 32.57 3.18 -9.43
C THR A 80 31.60 2.06 -9.83
N ALA A 81 32.09 0.98 -10.45
CA ALA A 81 31.27 -0.18 -10.80
C ALA A 81 30.67 -0.85 -9.55
N GLN A 82 31.45 -1.02 -8.48
CA GLN A 82 30.97 -1.57 -7.21
C GLN A 82 29.92 -0.66 -6.55
N SER A 83 30.07 0.67 -6.66
CA SER A 83 29.06 1.63 -6.20
C SER A 83 27.77 1.58 -7.01
N MET A 84 27.84 1.23 -8.31
CA MET A 84 26.66 1.08 -9.17
C MET A 84 25.94 -0.26 -8.95
N LEU A 85 26.66 -1.32 -8.57
CA LEU A 85 26.11 -2.66 -8.33
C LEU A 85 25.39 -2.81 -6.98
N THR A 86 25.40 -1.80 -6.10
CA THR A 86 24.58 -1.81 -4.88
C THR A 86 23.26 -1.05 -5.07
N PRO A 87 22.17 -1.77 -5.38
CA PRO A 87 20.93 -1.53 -4.65
C PRO A 87 20.23 -2.84 -4.30
N ASN A 88 20.33 -3.27 -3.04
CA ASN A 88 19.21 -3.94 -2.36
C ASN A 88 19.33 -3.72 -0.83
N VAL A 89 18.42 -2.91 -0.30
CA VAL A 89 18.31 -2.52 1.11
C VAL A 89 17.96 -3.68 2.06
N ASN A 90 17.76 -4.89 1.54
CA ASN A 90 17.47 -6.07 2.36
C ASN A 90 18.70 -6.76 2.99
N VAL A 91 19.92 -6.28 2.72
CA VAL A 91 21.15 -6.86 3.29
C VAL A 91 22.00 -5.77 3.96
N LEU A 92 21.42 -5.08 4.95
CA LEU A 92 22.22 -4.23 5.84
C LEU A 92 22.78 -5.10 6.98
N ASN A 93 23.96 -5.69 6.74
CA ASN A 93 24.89 -5.99 7.81
C ASN A 93 25.51 -4.65 8.25
N VAL A 94 24.90 -4.03 9.26
CA VAL A 94 25.30 -2.73 9.78
C VAL A 94 26.57 -2.88 10.62
N LYS A 95 27.72 -2.58 10.03
CA LYS A 95 28.88 -2.03 10.74
C LYS A 95 29.52 -0.96 9.87
N GLU A 96 29.26 0.30 10.24
CA GLU A 96 30.04 1.52 9.94
C GLU A 96 30.26 1.81 8.43
N SER A 97 29.73 2.86 7.80
CA SER A 97 29.92 4.28 8.13
C SER A 97 29.06 5.15 7.19
N HIS A 98 27.75 5.26 7.41
CA HIS A 98 26.88 6.22 6.69
C HIS A 98 25.59 6.51 7.48
N SER A 99 25.71 6.72 8.79
CA SER A 99 24.56 6.98 9.67
C SER A 99 23.69 8.14 9.17
N GLU A 100 24.29 9.22 8.66
CA GLU A 100 23.53 10.38 8.14
C GLU A 100 22.75 10.07 6.86
N LYS A 101 23.36 9.40 5.87
CA LYS A 101 22.64 9.05 4.63
C LYS A 101 21.55 8.00 4.87
N VAL A 102 21.76 7.11 5.84
CA VAL A 102 20.74 6.16 6.29
C VAL A 102 19.61 6.90 7.01
N LEU A 103 19.91 7.85 7.88
CA LEU A 103 18.89 8.70 8.55
C LEU A 103 18.09 9.52 7.54
N GLU A 104 18.75 10.09 6.52
CA GLU A 104 18.09 10.84 5.44
C GLU A 104 17.14 9.95 4.64
N ALA A 105 17.59 8.76 4.25
CA ALA A 105 16.78 7.78 3.53
C ALA A 105 15.60 7.28 4.37
N VAL A 106 15.80 7.05 5.67
CA VAL A 106 14.74 6.66 6.61
C VAL A 106 13.72 7.78 6.75
N ARG A 107 14.16 9.05 6.89
CA ARG A 107 13.25 10.21 6.94
C ARG A 107 12.44 10.36 5.65
N ALA A 108 13.09 10.32 4.49
CA ALA A 108 12.42 10.40 3.21
C ALA A 108 11.39 9.25 3.04
N SER A 109 11.74 8.04 3.46
CA SER A 109 10.79 6.92 3.47
C SER A 109 9.61 7.17 4.42
N GLY A 110 9.87 7.73 5.62
CA GLY A 110 8.84 8.12 6.58
C GLY A 110 7.84 9.13 6.00
N GLU A 111 8.35 10.16 5.32
CA GLU A 111 7.50 11.15 4.63
C GLU A 111 6.65 10.53 3.51
N THR A 112 7.21 9.58 2.74
CA THR A 112 6.43 8.88 1.72
C THR A 112 5.34 8.02 2.34
N VAL A 113 5.64 7.32 3.43
CA VAL A 113 4.67 6.50 4.16
C VAL A 113 3.55 7.38 4.73
N GLU A 114 3.88 8.51 5.35
CA GLU A 114 2.91 9.47 5.87
C GLU A 114 1.98 9.99 4.76
N LYS A 115 2.53 10.40 3.61
CA LYS A 115 1.74 10.83 2.45
C LYS A 115 0.83 9.73 1.92
N THR A 116 1.30 8.48 1.90
CA THR A 116 0.46 7.34 1.48
C THR A 116 -0.64 7.04 2.48
N LEU A 117 -0.36 7.13 3.79
CA LEU A 117 -1.36 6.95 4.83
C LEU A 117 -2.42 8.04 4.77
N ASP A 118 -2.04 9.30 4.59
CA ASP A 118 -2.96 10.42 4.40
C ASP A 118 -3.86 10.23 3.18
N LEU A 119 -3.30 9.74 2.07
CA LEU A 119 -4.06 9.44 0.87
C LEU A 119 -5.07 8.32 1.12
N LEU A 120 -4.66 7.25 1.81
CA LEU A 120 -5.53 6.13 2.16
C LEU A 120 -6.65 6.57 3.11
N CYS A 121 -6.36 7.40 4.11
CA CYS A 121 -7.36 7.97 5.01
C CYS A 121 -8.42 8.77 4.22
N ARG A 122 -7.99 9.64 3.29
CA ARG A 122 -8.93 10.39 2.42
C ARG A 122 -9.76 9.48 1.53
N GLN A 123 -9.17 8.41 1.00
CA GLN A 123 -9.89 7.43 0.20
C GLN A 123 -10.93 6.69 1.04
N LEU A 124 -10.59 6.30 2.27
CA LEU A 124 -11.52 5.66 3.22
C LEU A 124 -12.67 6.59 3.60
N ASP A 125 -12.40 7.86 3.90
CA ASP A 125 -13.45 8.85 4.21
C ASP A 125 -14.41 9.08 3.04
N SER A 126 -13.86 9.11 1.82
CA SER A 126 -14.66 9.22 0.59
C SER A 126 -15.56 8.00 0.40
N LEU A 127 -15.04 6.80 0.66
CA LEU A 127 -15.82 5.55 0.58
C LEU A 127 -16.90 5.49 1.67
N ASN A 128 -16.57 5.83 2.91
CA ASN A 128 -17.53 5.89 4.02
C ASN A 128 -18.66 6.89 3.73
N SER A 129 -18.33 8.07 3.21
CA SER A 129 -19.32 9.07 2.79
C SER A 129 -20.26 8.56 1.69
N ARG A 130 -19.76 7.71 0.78
CA ARG A 130 -20.59 7.09 -0.27
C ARG A 130 -21.48 5.98 0.29
N LEU A 131 -20.97 5.19 1.24
CA LEU A 131 -21.77 4.19 1.94
C LEU A 131 -22.91 4.85 2.73
N ASP A 132 -22.63 5.93 3.46
CA ASP A 132 -23.65 6.69 4.19
C ASP A 132 -24.77 7.21 3.28
N LYS A 133 -24.43 7.67 2.07
CA LYS A 133 -25.42 8.10 1.06
C LYS A 133 -26.31 6.94 0.63
N ILE A 134 -25.72 5.78 0.33
CA ILE A 134 -26.47 4.58 -0.07
C ILE A 134 -27.38 4.09 1.06
N GLU A 135 -26.91 4.11 2.30
CA GLU A 135 -27.70 3.72 3.46
C GLU A 135 -28.88 4.68 3.70
N ARG A 136 -28.67 5.98 3.53
CA ARG A 136 -29.75 6.99 3.58
C ARG A 136 -30.75 6.79 2.46
N GLU A 137 -30.29 6.60 1.21
CA GLU A 137 -31.18 6.33 0.07
C GLU A 137 -32.03 5.07 0.26
N LYS A 138 -31.48 4.02 0.89
CA LYS A 138 -32.26 2.82 1.25
C LYS A 138 -33.28 3.08 2.35
N ARG A 139 -32.97 3.94 3.33
CA ARG A 139 -33.89 4.30 4.42
C ARG A 139 -34.99 5.26 3.96
N GLU A 140 -34.69 6.15 3.03
CA GLU A 140 -35.60 7.18 2.53
C GLU A 140 -36.43 6.72 1.33
N GLN A 141 -36.13 5.59 0.72
CA GLN A 141 -36.99 4.98 -0.29
C GLN A 141 -38.32 4.54 0.35
N PRO A 142 -39.46 5.18 0.02
CA PRO A 142 -40.75 4.62 0.39
C PRO A 142 -40.89 3.24 -0.27
N PRO A 143 -41.65 2.31 0.31
CA PRO A 143 -41.86 1.00 -0.29
C PRO A 143 -42.31 1.21 -1.73
N ARG A 144 -41.52 0.71 -2.67
CA ARG A 144 -41.84 0.74 -4.10
C ARG A 144 -43.19 0.04 -4.22
N PHE A 145 -44.26 0.82 -4.45
CA PHE A 145 -45.55 0.25 -4.81
C PHE A 145 -45.33 -0.40 -6.16
N GLU A 146 -45.02 -1.69 -6.15
CA GLU A 146 -45.03 -2.48 -7.37
C GLU A 146 -46.43 -2.35 -7.95
N PRO A 147 -46.59 -1.89 -9.20
CA PRO A 147 -47.89 -1.94 -9.82
C PRO A 147 -48.29 -3.42 -9.83
N ALA A 148 -49.31 -3.75 -9.03
CA ALA A 148 -49.84 -5.09 -8.95
C ALA A 148 -50.03 -5.60 -10.39
N THR A 149 -49.29 -6.65 -10.75
CA THR A 149 -49.47 -7.29 -12.04
C THR A 149 -50.95 -7.64 -12.17
N ILE A 150 -51.60 -7.10 -13.20
CA ILE A 150 -53.07 -7.04 -13.38
C ILE A 150 -53.72 -8.44 -13.45
N ASN A 151 -52.92 -9.51 -13.43
CA ASN A 151 -53.34 -10.87 -13.76
C ASN A 151 -53.47 -11.82 -12.56
N GLN A 152 -53.50 -11.34 -11.32
CA GLN A 152 -53.74 -12.19 -10.14
C GLN A 152 -55.03 -11.88 -9.37
N ARG A 153 -56.04 -11.26 -9.99
CA ARG A 153 -57.38 -11.24 -9.36
C ARG A 153 -57.92 -12.67 -9.39
N PRO A 154 -58.17 -13.30 -8.22
CA PRO A 154 -58.78 -14.62 -8.20
C PRO A 154 -60.13 -14.57 -8.94
N PRO A 155 -60.47 -15.60 -9.72
CA PRO A 155 -61.72 -15.63 -10.48
C PRO A 155 -62.89 -15.39 -9.53
N VAL A 156 -63.79 -14.47 -9.90
CA VAL A 156 -64.94 -14.10 -9.06
C VAL A 156 -65.76 -15.34 -8.73
N ARG A 157 -65.91 -15.64 -7.44
CA ARG A 157 -66.77 -16.72 -6.94
C ARG A 157 -68.08 -16.15 -6.44
N CYS A 158 -69.18 -16.75 -6.83
CA CYS A 158 -70.49 -16.42 -6.32
C CYS A 158 -70.58 -16.77 -4.82
N PHE A 159 -70.93 -15.83 -3.96
CA PHE A 159 -71.09 -16.09 -2.53
C PHE A 159 -72.25 -17.06 -2.20
N SER A 160 -73.28 -17.16 -3.04
CA SER A 160 -74.43 -18.04 -2.82
C SER A 160 -74.18 -19.51 -3.20
N CYS A 161 -73.48 -19.79 -4.31
CA CYS A 161 -73.25 -21.15 -4.82
C CYS A 161 -71.78 -21.56 -4.92
N GLN A 162 -70.84 -20.66 -4.61
CA GLN A 162 -69.38 -20.84 -4.65
C GLN A 162 -68.78 -21.19 -6.03
N ARG A 163 -69.58 -21.16 -7.11
CA ARG A 163 -69.10 -21.33 -8.48
C ARG A 163 -68.43 -20.06 -9.00
N ILE A 164 -67.40 -20.22 -9.83
CA ILE A 164 -66.71 -19.10 -10.49
C ILE A 164 -67.52 -18.54 -11.66
N GLY A 165 -67.27 -17.28 -12.03
CA GLY A 165 -67.76 -16.67 -13.28
C GLY A 165 -69.01 -15.80 -13.17
N HIS A 166 -69.59 -15.62 -11.98
CA HIS A 166 -70.70 -14.68 -11.74
C HIS A 166 -70.71 -14.18 -10.29
N PHE A 167 -71.34 -13.02 -10.04
CA PHE A 167 -71.59 -12.51 -8.69
C PHE A 167 -72.87 -13.12 -8.09
N ALA A 168 -73.02 -13.03 -6.77
CA ALA A 168 -74.20 -13.56 -6.06
C ALA A 168 -75.54 -13.00 -6.58
N ARG A 169 -75.53 -11.77 -7.11
CA ARG A 169 -76.72 -11.11 -7.71
C ARG A 169 -77.16 -11.77 -9.02
N ASP A 170 -76.22 -12.34 -9.77
CA ASP A 170 -76.45 -12.99 -11.06
C ASP A 170 -76.58 -14.51 -10.93
N CYS A 171 -76.72 -15.01 -9.70
CA CYS A 171 -76.78 -16.44 -9.41
C CYS A 171 -78.16 -16.99 -9.75
N ARG A 172 -78.24 -17.78 -10.83
CA ARG A 172 -79.48 -18.49 -11.22
C ARG A 172 -79.98 -19.49 -10.17
N LEU A 173 -79.12 -19.92 -9.24
CA LEU A 173 -79.49 -20.80 -8.11
C LEU A 173 -80.00 -20.01 -6.88
N GLY A 174 -79.76 -18.70 -6.82
CA GLY A 174 -80.23 -17.83 -5.73
C GLY A 174 -81.71 -17.44 -5.85
N GLN A 175 -82.36 -17.80 -6.95
CA GLN A 175 -83.80 -17.62 -7.18
C GLN A 175 -84.64 -18.82 -6.72
N ILE A 176 -84.02 -19.83 -6.10
CA ILE A 176 -84.72 -21.00 -5.56
C ILE A 176 -85.11 -20.70 -4.10
N PRO A 177 -86.39 -20.83 -3.70
CA PRO A 177 -86.84 -20.58 -2.33
C PRO A 177 -86.04 -21.39 -1.29
N TYR A 178 -85.84 -20.74 -0.15
CA TYR A 178 -84.94 -21.05 0.97
C TYR A 178 -85.23 -22.35 1.75
N GLU A 179 -86.00 -23.29 1.22
CA GLU A 179 -86.48 -24.43 2.00
C GLU A 179 -85.58 -25.68 1.94
N VAL A 180 -84.47 -25.68 1.17
CA VAL A 180 -83.69 -26.91 0.93
C VAL A 180 -82.18 -26.75 1.15
N ARG A 181 -81.73 -25.97 2.14
CA ARG A 181 -80.31 -26.04 2.56
C ARG A 181 -80.11 -25.90 4.06
N GLY A 182 -80.62 -26.88 4.79
CA GLY A 182 -80.16 -27.20 6.14
C GLY A 182 -78.81 -27.94 6.10
N PHE A 183 -78.04 -27.73 7.17
CA PHE A 183 -76.90 -28.51 7.66
C PHE A 183 -75.46 -28.03 7.33
N ASN A 184 -74.78 -27.67 8.42
CA ASN A 184 -73.34 -27.56 8.68
C ASN A 184 -72.62 -26.26 8.31
N HIS A 185 -72.78 -25.25 9.18
CA HIS A 185 -71.77 -24.21 9.39
C HIS A 185 -71.37 -24.18 10.87
N GLN A 186 -70.56 -25.15 11.31
CA GLN A 186 -69.89 -25.10 12.60
C GLN A 186 -68.40 -24.78 12.40
N GLN A 187 -68.01 -23.66 13.02
CA GLN A 187 -66.66 -23.32 13.49
C GLN A 187 -65.59 -22.94 12.45
N PHE A 188 -65.59 -21.67 12.05
CA PHE A 188 -64.35 -20.96 11.75
C PHE A 188 -63.94 -20.14 12.98
N GLY A 189 -62.83 -20.55 13.62
CA GLY A 189 -62.23 -19.85 14.74
C GLY A 189 -61.63 -18.51 14.31
N TYR A 190 -62.19 -17.42 14.81
CA TYR A 190 -61.58 -16.10 14.74
C TYR A 190 -60.57 -15.95 15.89
N ARG A 191 -59.25 -16.05 15.61
CA ARG A 191 -58.23 -15.39 16.44
C ARG A 191 -57.88 -14.04 15.80
N GLY A 192 -58.50 -12.99 16.31
CA GLY A 192 -58.24 -11.62 15.92
C GLY A 192 -56.91 -11.07 16.47
N ARG A 193 -56.13 -10.50 15.56
CA ARG A 193 -55.47 -9.17 15.60
C ARG A 193 -55.09 -8.56 16.97
N GLY A 194 -53.76 -8.52 17.21
CA GLY A 194 -52.93 -7.31 17.33
C GLY A 194 -53.37 -6.16 18.25
N GLN A 195 -52.68 -6.00 19.39
CA GLN A 195 -52.60 -4.74 20.13
C GLN A 195 -51.38 -3.93 19.69
N ASN A 196 -51.65 -2.74 19.14
CA ASN A 196 -50.66 -1.69 18.86
C ASN A 196 -50.33 -0.95 20.17
N GLN A 197 -49.08 -1.03 20.63
CA GLN A 197 -48.54 -0.07 21.59
C GLN A 197 -48.05 1.17 20.82
N ARG A 198 -48.78 2.27 20.97
CA ARG A 198 -48.38 3.59 20.47
C ARG A 198 -47.32 4.17 21.41
N GLY A 199 -46.09 4.34 20.91
CA GLY A 199 -45.03 5.08 21.57
C GLY A 199 -45.27 6.59 21.50
N SER A 200 -45.31 7.25 22.65
CA SER A 200 -45.48 8.70 22.78
C SER A 200 -44.14 9.42 22.63
N TYR A 201 -43.98 10.21 21.57
CA TYR A 201 -42.92 11.21 21.45
C TYR A 201 -43.19 12.35 22.45
N ARG A 202 -42.31 12.55 23.43
CA ARG A 202 -42.21 13.81 24.21
C ARG A 202 -41.03 14.61 23.67
N GLY A 203 -41.33 15.71 22.98
CA GLY A 203 -40.35 16.71 22.58
C GLY A 203 -39.92 17.58 23.76
N ASN A 204 -38.60 17.71 23.95
CA ASN A 204 -37.98 18.65 24.86
C ASN A 204 -37.80 20.01 24.15
N PHE A 205 -38.46 21.05 24.64
CA PHE A 205 -38.18 22.44 24.30
C PHE A 205 -37.39 23.07 25.44
N SER A 206 -36.08 23.28 25.23
CA SER A 206 -35.25 24.11 26.09
C SER A 206 -35.41 25.58 25.68
N ARG A 207 -36.10 26.38 26.50
CA ARG A 207 -36.10 27.85 26.40
C ARG A 207 -34.87 28.39 27.12
N GLY A 208 -33.91 28.93 26.36
CA GLY A 208 -32.86 29.80 26.86
C GLY A 208 -33.35 31.25 26.83
N LEU A 209 -33.40 31.89 28.00
CA LEU A 209 -33.64 33.31 28.18
C LEU A 209 -32.34 34.07 27.89
N GLY A 210 -32.37 34.94 26.89
CA GLY A 210 -31.44 36.06 26.78
C GLY A 210 -32.14 37.32 27.25
N TYR A 211 -31.51 38.05 28.17
CA TYR A 211 -31.22 39.48 28.19
C TYR A 211 -30.61 39.80 29.56
#